data_AF-A0A843E1N0-F1
#
_entry.id   AF-A0A843E1N0-F1
#
_cell.length_a   1.000
_cell.length_b   1.000
_cell.length_c   1.000
_cell.angle_alpha   90.00
_cell.angle_beta   90.00
_cell.angle_gamma   90.00
#
_symmetry.space_group_name_H-M   'P 1'
#
loop_
_entity.id
_entity.type
_entity.pdbx_description
1 polymer ?
#
loop_
_entity_poly.entity_id
_entity_poly.type
_entity_poly.pdbx_seq_one_letter_code
_entity_poly.pdbx_strand_id
1 'polypeptide(L)'
;RLYPLETAILAVSPGFYQMNPMEARTCLGLLPGRKGIAEAAIAGGYHIGAGRLVGGLISVGNELLAEAILSSLRNSCFDVNVCDPFLGSVKIGPDSCAIATRIRLMWMRMRPAVISEMPDDFLRTSWSPSKVKERMDDVFQDDAAASLAMEGYDVKENLIRAVAGGEWEYGTLCKEAEETDVAVTIGYHEAFRQVQTDILDSMTGGRGPEHLHHRILDWHERLMKPLEQHGLNDGEIPHDYRQCEGFIRGSEHIPVWWINVPFAMMALSGLLIQEDNAFVRAVLGLFFIDYIRPVRTGSGLFARLYMNSQLLAGGYPWTVIPANEARAFEESLEKARVTGEISDLARKIAWHSLNSFVAPKLNGEDPEQD
;
A
#
# COMPACT_ATOMS: atom_id res chain seq x y z
N ARG A 1 6.34 3.68 -35.15
CA ARG A 1 6.74 5.10 -34.93
C ARG A 1 6.25 5.46 -33.54
N LEU A 2 7.12 5.95 -32.65
CA LEU A 2 6.71 6.39 -31.31
C LEU A 2 6.09 7.78 -31.42
N TYR A 3 4.85 7.98 -30.96
CA TYR A 3 4.17 9.27 -30.99
C TYR A 3 4.31 9.98 -29.63
N PRO A 4 4.43 11.33 -29.61
CA PRO A 4 4.24 12.12 -28.40
C PRO A 4 2.84 11.86 -27.80
N LEU A 5 2.72 11.99 -26.48
CA LEU A 5 1.48 11.70 -25.74
C LEU A 5 0.30 12.51 -26.29
N GLU A 6 0.51 13.78 -26.60
CA GLU A 6 -0.47 14.71 -27.14
C GLU A 6 -1.06 14.22 -28.46
N THR A 7 -0.22 13.66 -29.34
CA THR A 7 -0.68 13.11 -30.62
C THR A 7 -1.31 11.73 -30.44
N ALA A 8 -0.73 10.89 -29.58
CA ALA A 8 -1.23 9.55 -29.32
C ALA A 8 -2.66 9.59 -28.75
N ILE A 9 -2.91 10.44 -27.76
CA ILE A 9 -4.21 10.53 -27.07
C ILE A 9 -5.33 11.10 -27.97
N LEU A 10 -4.96 11.92 -28.96
CA LEU A 10 -5.86 12.37 -30.03
C LEU A 10 -6.22 11.23 -30.99
N ALA A 11 -5.24 10.38 -31.33
CA ALA A 11 -5.36 9.35 -32.36
C ALA A 11 -5.97 8.02 -31.90
N VAL A 12 -5.88 7.65 -30.61
CA VAL A 12 -6.44 6.38 -30.08
C VAL A 12 -7.94 6.24 -30.34
N SER A 13 -8.49 5.02 -30.36
CA SER A 13 -9.94 4.81 -30.55
C SER A 13 -10.74 5.04 -29.26
N PRO A 14 -12.07 5.28 -29.32
CA PRO A 14 -12.89 5.44 -28.10
C PRO A 14 -12.84 4.20 -27.20
N GLY A 15 -12.65 3.02 -27.81
CA GLY A 15 -12.45 1.76 -27.09
C GLY A 15 -11.28 1.80 -26.11
N PHE A 16 -10.21 2.58 -26.36
CA PHE A 16 -9.12 2.71 -25.39
C PHE A 16 -9.59 3.29 -24.05
N TYR A 17 -10.42 4.33 -24.08
CA TYR A 17 -10.93 4.98 -22.88
C TYR A 17 -11.94 4.11 -22.12
N GLN A 18 -12.68 3.27 -22.82
CA GLN A 18 -13.69 2.38 -22.24
C GLN A 18 -13.06 1.10 -21.68
N MET A 19 -12.10 0.51 -22.41
CA MET A 19 -11.44 -0.73 -22.02
C MET A 19 -10.28 -0.50 -21.03
N ASN A 20 -9.62 0.66 -21.11
CA ASN A 20 -8.46 1.01 -20.27
C ASN A 20 -8.66 2.39 -19.62
N PRO A 21 -9.75 2.57 -18.83
CA PRO A 21 -10.10 3.88 -18.29
C PRO A 21 -9.05 4.40 -17.29
N MET A 22 -8.31 3.54 -16.61
CA MET A 22 -7.25 3.97 -15.68
C MET A 22 -6.07 4.55 -16.44
N GLU A 23 -5.58 3.86 -17.46
CA GLU A 23 -4.47 4.29 -18.32
C GLU A 23 -4.84 5.59 -19.05
N ALA A 24 -6.04 5.66 -19.61
CA ALA A 24 -6.53 6.87 -20.27
C ALA A 24 -6.61 8.07 -19.32
N ARG A 25 -7.14 7.89 -18.10
CA ARG A 25 -7.17 8.98 -17.08
C ARG A 25 -5.77 9.39 -16.65
N THR A 26 -4.85 8.45 -16.48
CA THR A 26 -3.43 8.74 -16.20
C THR A 26 -2.80 9.56 -17.31
N CYS A 27 -2.99 9.17 -18.59
CA CYS A 27 -2.51 9.95 -19.73
C CYS A 27 -3.07 11.37 -19.74
N LEU A 28 -4.36 11.56 -19.47
CA LEU A 28 -4.98 12.89 -19.41
C LEU A 28 -4.46 13.74 -18.24
N GLY A 29 -4.19 13.12 -17.09
CA GLY A 29 -3.60 13.79 -15.92
C GLY A 29 -2.19 14.32 -16.20
N LEU A 30 -1.41 13.60 -17.01
CA LEU A 30 -0.04 13.92 -17.40
C LEU A 30 0.10 15.02 -18.45
N LEU A 31 -0.98 15.40 -19.13
CA LEU A 31 -0.88 16.34 -20.26
C LEU A 31 -0.30 17.68 -19.79
N PRO A 32 0.90 18.06 -20.27
CA PRO A 32 1.65 19.19 -19.73
C PRO A 32 1.04 20.51 -20.20
N GLY A 33 0.09 21.07 -19.46
CA GLY A 33 -0.50 22.37 -19.80
C GLY A 33 -0.94 22.50 -21.27
N ARG A 34 -0.99 23.73 -21.79
CA ARG A 34 -1.66 24.07 -23.07
C ARG A 34 -0.88 23.72 -24.35
N LYS A 35 0.43 23.47 -24.29
CA LYS A 35 1.29 23.58 -25.48
C LYS A 35 1.20 22.34 -26.38
N GLY A 36 0.97 22.56 -27.67
CA GLY A 36 1.07 21.54 -28.72
C GLY A 36 -0.19 20.69 -28.99
N ILE A 37 -1.15 20.60 -28.06
CA ILE A 37 -2.34 19.74 -28.26
C ILE A 37 -3.26 20.28 -29.37
N ALA A 38 -3.62 21.57 -29.32
CA ALA A 38 -4.48 22.17 -30.34
C ALA A 38 -3.80 22.19 -31.72
N GLU A 39 -2.50 22.50 -31.77
CA GLU A 39 -1.69 22.47 -32.99
C GLU A 39 -1.63 21.05 -33.58
N ALA A 40 -1.39 20.04 -32.76
CA ALA A 40 -1.37 18.63 -33.19
C ALA A 40 -2.76 18.17 -33.69
N ALA A 41 -3.84 18.62 -33.03
CA ALA A 41 -5.20 18.33 -33.47
C ALA A 41 -5.49 18.92 -34.86
N ILE A 42 -5.13 20.18 -35.09
CA ILE A 42 -5.33 20.88 -36.36
C ILE A 42 -4.47 20.25 -37.46
N ALA A 43 -3.17 20.09 -37.22
CA ALA A 43 -2.24 19.54 -38.20
C ALA A 43 -2.58 18.09 -38.60
N GLY A 44 -3.12 17.31 -37.65
CA GLY A 44 -3.54 15.93 -37.88
C GLY A 44 -5.00 15.74 -38.30
N GLY A 45 -5.81 16.80 -38.35
CA GLY A 45 -7.25 16.70 -38.66
C GLY A 45 -8.06 15.92 -37.62
N TYR A 46 -7.64 15.88 -36.35
CA TYR A 46 -8.24 15.05 -35.30
C TYR A 46 -9.51 15.67 -34.67
N HIS A 47 -10.55 15.96 -35.47
CA HIS A 47 -11.79 16.58 -34.96
C HIS A 47 -12.46 15.77 -33.83
N ILE A 48 -12.70 14.48 -34.07
CA ILE A 48 -13.32 13.57 -33.10
C ILE A 48 -12.39 13.36 -31.90
N GLY A 49 -11.10 13.18 -32.17
CA GLY A 49 -10.08 12.96 -31.15
C GLY A 49 -9.97 14.13 -30.17
N ALA A 50 -10.00 15.36 -30.67
CA ALA A 50 -9.94 16.58 -29.89
C ALA A 50 -11.20 16.79 -29.03
N GLY A 51 -12.39 16.60 -29.60
CA GLY A 51 -13.65 16.70 -28.85
C GLY A 51 -13.72 15.70 -27.68
N ARG A 52 -13.25 14.47 -27.92
CA ARG A 52 -13.12 13.44 -26.90
C ARG A 52 -12.06 13.75 -25.84
N LEU A 53 -10.89 14.26 -26.25
CA LEU A 53 -9.83 14.67 -25.33
C LEU A 53 -10.35 15.74 -24.37
N VAL A 54 -11.04 16.75 -24.90
CA VAL A 54 -11.65 17.82 -24.11
C VAL A 54 -12.68 17.26 -23.13
N GLY A 55 -13.60 16.40 -23.59
CA GLY A 55 -14.58 15.76 -22.71
C GLY A 55 -13.91 14.92 -21.62
N GLY A 56 -12.86 14.18 -21.97
CA GLY A 56 -12.04 13.43 -21.02
C GLY A 56 -11.36 14.32 -19.99
N LEU A 57 -10.76 15.45 -20.40
CA LEU A 57 -10.14 16.43 -19.49
C LEU A 57 -11.15 16.99 -18.48
N ILE A 58 -12.36 17.31 -18.92
CA ILE A 58 -13.45 17.75 -18.02
C ILE A 58 -13.81 16.62 -17.05
N SER A 59 -13.94 15.39 -17.56
CA SER A 59 -14.27 14.19 -16.79
C SER A 59 -13.24 13.92 -15.68
N VAL A 60 -11.95 14.18 -15.94
CA VAL A 60 -10.86 14.06 -14.95
C VAL A 60 -10.66 15.29 -14.06
N GLY A 61 -11.41 16.37 -14.29
CA GLY A 61 -11.36 17.59 -13.48
C GLY A 61 -10.31 18.61 -13.91
N ASN A 62 -9.74 18.48 -15.11
CA ASN A 62 -8.81 19.45 -15.70
C ASN A 62 -9.53 20.43 -16.65
N GLU A 63 -10.52 21.13 -16.10
CA GLU A 63 -11.43 22.00 -16.87
C GLU A 63 -10.71 23.22 -17.44
N LEU A 64 -9.70 23.75 -16.74
CA LEU A 64 -8.89 24.87 -17.20
C LEU A 64 -8.10 24.56 -18.47
N LEU A 65 -7.56 23.33 -18.57
CA LEU A 65 -6.87 22.90 -19.79
C LEU A 65 -7.88 22.61 -20.91
N ALA A 66 -9.02 22.00 -20.59
CA ALA A 66 -10.08 21.72 -21.56
C ALA A 66 -10.58 23.01 -22.23
N GLU A 67 -10.89 24.04 -21.44
CA GLU A 67 -11.35 25.35 -21.94
C GLU A 67 -10.27 26.03 -22.78
N ALA A 68 -9.01 25.96 -22.35
CA ALA A 68 -7.91 26.53 -23.10
C ALA A 68 -7.73 25.90 -24.48
N ILE A 69 -7.81 24.56 -24.58
CA ILE A 69 -7.71 23.83 -25.84
C ILE A 69 -8.91 24.19 -26.73
N LEU A 70 -10.13 24.19 -26.19
CA LEU A 70 -11.33 24.59 -26.93
C LEU A 70 -11.22 26.00 -27.51
N SER A 71 -10.75 26.95 -26.71
CA SER A 71 -10.53 28.34 -27.14
C SER A 71 -9.55 28.41 -28.32
N SER A 72 -8.40 27.71 -28.23
CA SER A 72 -7.41 27.66 -29.31
C SER A 72 -7.95 27.02 -30.61
N LEU A 73 -8.75 25.96 -30.50
CA LEU A 73 -9.36 25.30 -31.66
C LEU A 73 -10.39 26.21 -32.34
N ARG A 74 -11.26 26.86 -31.56
CA ARG A 74 -12.26 27.83 -32.06
C ARG A 74 -11.62 29.00 -32.79
N ASN A 75 -10.55 29.57 -32.23
CA ASN A 75 -9.82 30.68 -32.86
C ASN A 75 -9.20 30.28 -34.22
N SER A 76 -9.00 29.00 -34.46
CA SER A 76 -8.47 28.44 -35.71
C SER A 76 -9.57 27.94 -36.66
N CYS A 77 -10.85 28.24 -36.37
CA CYS A 77 -12.02 27.71 -37.09
C CYS A 77 -12.06 26.18 -37.16
N PHE A 78 -11.46 25.49 -36.17
CA PHE A 78 -11.42 24.04 -36.08
C PHE A 78 -12.54 23.57 -35.14
N ASP A 79 -13.67 23.15 -35.71
CA ASP A 79 -14.84 22.76 -34.94
C ASP A 79 -14.71 21.35 -34.35
N VAL A 80 -15.16 21.19 -33.11
CA VAL A 80 -15.09 19.93 -32.36
C VAL A 80 -16.34 19.71 -31.53
N ASN A 81 -16.89 18.50 -31.59
CA ASN A 81 -18.00 18.09 -30.74
C ASN A 81 -17.46 17.43 -29.46
N VAL A 82 -17.70 18.06 -28.31
CA VAL A 82 -17.20 17.58 -27.01
C VAL A 82 -18.03 16.40 -26.53
N CYS A 83 -17.35 15.30 -26.16
CA CYS A 83 -17.99 14.09 -25.68
C CYS A 83 -17.14 13.45 -24.58
N ASP A 84 -17.74 13.08 -23.44
CA ASP A 84 -17.04 12.31 -22.41
C ASP A 84 -16.81 10.87 -22.89
N PRO A 85 -15.55 10.41 -23.05
CA PRO A 85 -15.29 9.05 -23.46
C PRO A 85 -15.48 7.99 -22.37
N PHE A 86 -15.64 8.40 -21.11
CA PHE A 86 -15.75 7.50 -19.97
C PHE A 86 -17.21 7.18 -19.63
N LEU A 87 -17.43 6.00 -19.06
CA LEU A 87 -18.74 5.62 -18.50
C LEU A 87 -19.05 6.31 -17.16
N GLY A 88 -18.11 7.09 -16.62
CA GLY A 88 -18.28 7.85 -15.39
C GLY A 88 -17.12 8.81 -15.13
N SER A 89 -17.40 9.92 -14.45
CA SER A 89 -16.43 10.97 -14.15
C SER A 89 -15.66 10.71 -12.86
N VAL A 90 -14.36 10.94 -12.87
CA VAL A 90 -13.47 10.78 -11.71
C VAL A 90 -12.56 11.99 -11.63
N LYS A 91 -12.79 12.88 -10.66
CA LYS A 91 -12.01 14.12 -10.52
C LYS A 91 -10.68 13.81 -9.82
N ILE A 92 -9.59 13.84 -10.57
CA ILE A 92 -8.21 13.69 -10.06
C ILE A 92 -7.44 15.00 -10.11
N GLY A 93 -7.81 15.91 -11.01
CA GLY A 93 -7.03 17.13 -11.29
C GLY A 93 -5.75 16.84 -12.08
N PRO A 94 -4.96 17.88 -12.40
CA PRO A 94 -3.68 17.73 -13.08
C PRO A 94 -2.62 17.14 -12.14
N ASP A 95 -1.72 16.31 -12.67
CA ASP A 95 -0.59 15.73 -11.95
C ASP A 95 0.64 15.70 -12.87
N SER A 96 1.83 15.91 -12.32
CA SER A 96 3.08 15.82 -13.09
C SER A 96 3.65 14.41 -13.16
N CYS A 97 3.11 13.46 -12.37
CA CYS A 97 3.66 12.12 -12.24
C CYS A 97 2.62 11.02 -12.50
N ALA A 98 2.92 10.17 -13.49
CA ALA A 98 2.02 9.09 -13.93
C ALA A 98 1.68 8.12 -12.79
N ILE A 99 2.70 7.75 -12.00
CA ILE A 99 2.51 6.79 -10.92
C ILE A 99 1.65 7.38 -9.80
N ALA A 100 1.81 8.66 -9.48
CA ALA A 100 1.02 9.33 -8.45
C ALA A 100 -0.47 9.34 -8.84
N THR A 101 -0.78 9.65 -10.10
CA THR A 101 -2.14 9.57 -10.63
C THR A 101 -2.70 8.15 -10.56
N ARG A 102 -1.91 7.13 -10.94
CA ARG A 102 -2.35 5.73 -10.87
C ARG A 102 -2.71 5.32 -9.44
N ILE A 103 -1.87 5.65 -8.46
CA ILE A 103 -2.12 5.35 -7.03
C ILE A 103 -3.42 6.00 -6.57
N ARG A 104 -3.67 7.28 -6.92
CA ARG A 104 -4.93 7.98 -6.58
C ARG A 104 -6.14 7.32 -7.23
N LEU A 105 -6.07 6.96 -8.51
CA LEU A 105 -7.17 6.29 -9.22
C LEU A 105 -7.48 4.92 -8.64
N MET A 106 -6.45 4.13 -8.31
CA MET A 106 -6.61 2.84 -7.63
C MET A 106 -7.28 3.04 -6.27
N TRP A 107 -6.82 4.01 -5.47
CA TRP A 107 -7.41 4.32 -4.17
C TRP A 107 -8.90 4.67 -4.29
N MET A 108 -9.27 5.56 -5.22
CA MET A 108 -10.66 5.95 -5.45
C MET A 108 -11.55 4.76 -5.85
N ARG A 109 -11.02 3.81 -6.63
CA ARG A 109 -11.74 2.59 -7.02
C ARG A 109 -11.88 1.60 -5.86
N MET A 110 -10.82 1.42 -5.08
CA MET A 110 -10.72 0.38 -4.05
C MET A 110 -11.39 0.79 -2.73
N ARG A 111 -11.34 2.08 -2.36
CA ARG A 111 -11.88 2.59 -1.10
C ARG A 111 -13.34 2.17 -0.83
N PRO A 112 -14.30 2.33 -1.77
CA PRO A 112 -15.68 1.91 -1.53
C PRO A 112 -15.81 0.40 -1.27
N ALA A 113 -15.01 -0.42 -1.97
CA ALA A 113 -15.00 -1.88 -1.81
C ALA A 113 -14.41 -2.31 -0.45
N VAL A 114 -13.42 -1.57 0.08
CA VAL A 114 -12.94 -1.80 1.45
C VAL A 114 -13.99 -1.43 2.48
N ILE A 115 -14.68 -0.30 2.28
CA ILE A 115 -15.75 0.15 3.19
C ILE A 115 -16.90 -0.87 3.24
N SER A 116 -17.26 -1.49 2.10
CA SER A 116 -18.34 -2.49 2.08
C SER A 116 -18.01 -3.79 2.80
N GLU A 117 -16.73 -4.09 3.01
CA GLU A 117 -16.28 -5.29 3.73
C GLU A 117 -15.96 -4.99 5.20
N MET A 118 -16.11 -3.73 5.63
CA MET A 118 -15.92 -3.34 7.02
C MET A 118 -17.07 -3.91 7.87
N PRO A 119 -16.78 -4.69 8.93
CA PRO A 119 -17.82 -5.26 9.77
C PRO A 119 -18.64 -4.19 10.53
N ASP A 120 -19.96 -4.36 10.51
CA ASP A 120 -20.90 -3.51 11.25
C ASP A 120 -20.73 -3.67 12.78
N ASP A 121 -20.37 -4.87 13.23
CA ASP A 121 -20.24 -5.23 14.65
C ASP A 121 -18.92 -4.78 15.30
N PHE A 122 -18.09 -4.00 14.61
CA PHE A 122 -16.86 -3.47 15.20
C PHE A 122 -17.20 -2.46 16.32
N LEU A 123 -17.19 -2.96 17.55
CA LEU A 123 -17.18 -2.12 18.74
C LEU A 123 -15.82 -1.41 18.80
N ARG A 124 -15.76 -0.20 18.24
CA ARG A 124 -14.58 0.67 18.36
C ARG A 124 -14.28 0.86 19.84
N THR A 125 -13.20 0.25 20.29
CA THR A 125 -12.77 0.37 21.67
C THR A 125 -11.86 1.58 21.78
N SER A 126 -12.14 2.49 22.70
CA SER A 126 -11.18 3.55 23.05
C SER A 126 -10.07 2.94 23.89
N TRP A 127 -9.01 2.45 23.24
CA TRP A 127 -7.86 1.89 23.94
C TRP A 127 -7.14 2.99 24.74
N SER A 128 -6.85 2.75 26.02
CA SER A 128 -5.89 3.57 26.75
C SER A 128 -4.46 3.25 26.27
N PRO A 129 -3.50 4.19 26.38
CA PRO A 129 -2.09 3.90 26.08
C PRO A 129 -1.56 2.68 26.85
N SER A 130 -1.96 2.51 28.11
CA SER A 130 -1.61 1.32 28.90
C SER A 130 -2.15 0.02 28.30
N LYS A 131 -3.39 0.03 27.79
CA LYS A 131 -4.01 -1.15 27.20
C LYS A 131 -3.42 -1.49 25.83
N VAL A 132 -3.05 -0.48 25.03
CA VAL A 132 -2.28 -0.67 23.79
C VAL A 132 -0.97 -1.39 24.08
N LYS A 133 -0.21 -0.91 25.09
CA LYS A 133 1.04 -1.55 25.48
C LYS A 133 0.85 -3.01 25.88
N GLU A 134 -0.10 -3.28 26.79
CA GLU A 134 -0.44 -4.64 27.24
C GLU A 134 -0.80 -5.56 26.07
N ARG A 135 -1.67 -5.11 25.16
CA ARG A 135 -2.11 -5.89 23.99
C ARG A 135 -0.96 -6.21 23.04
N MET A 136 -0.07 -5.25 22.79
CA MET A 136 1.10 -5.48 21.94
C MET A 136 2.10 -6.42 22.60
N ASP A 137 2.27 -6.35 23.92
CA ASP A 137 3.11 -7.29 24.67
C ASP A 137 2.56 -8.73 24.60
N ASP A 138 1.23 -8.88 24.74
CA ASP A 138 0.55 -10.18 24.67
C ASP A 138 0.65 -10.83 23.28
N VAL A 139 0.58 -10.05 22.20
CA VAL A 139 0.48 -10.57 20.82
C VAL A 139 1.83 -10.77 20.15
N PHE A 140 2.92 -10.24 20.72
CA PHE A 140 4.23 -10.21 20.07
C PHE A 140 4.69 -11.60 19.58
N GLN A 141 4.55 -12.64 20.41
CA GLN A 141 5.05 -13.97 20.06
C GLN A 141 4.26 -14.58 18.88
N ASP A 142 2.93 -14.50 18.93
CA ASP A 142 2.05 -15.01 17.87
C ASP A 142 2.26 -14.24 16.55
N ASP A 143 2.40 -12.91 16.66
CA ASP A 143 2.62 -12.03 15.51
C ASP A 143 4.00 -12.27 14.86
N ALA A 144 5.05 -12.42 15.68
CA ALA A 144 6.40 -12.72 15.19
C ALA A 144 6.44 -14.09 14.52
N ALA A 145 5.88 -15.12 15.15
CA ALA A 145 5.86 -16.47 14.60
C ALA A 145 5.14 -16.51 13.24
N ALA A 146 3.96 -15.90 13.15
CA ALA A 146 3.20 -15.88 11.91
C ALA A 146 3.85 -15.00 10.83
N SER A 147 4.29 -13.80 11.19
CA SER A 147 4.85 -12.85 10.22
C SER A 147 6.20 -13.30 9.67
N LEU A 148 7.08 -13.88 10.47
CA LEU A 148 8.39 -14.36 10.02
C LEU A 148 8.25 -15.62 9.15
N ALA A 149 7.36 -16.56 9.55
CA ALA A 149 7.06 -17.74 8.75
C ALA A 149 6.51 -17.39 7.36
N MET A 150 5.68 -16.35 7.25
CA MET A 150 5.15 -15.87 5.95
C MET A 150 6.22 -15.36 5.00
N GLU A 151 7.31 -14.79 5.52
CA GLU A 151 8.45 -14.36 4.70
C GLU A 151 9.43 -15.52 4.40
N GLY A 152 9.17 -16.71 4.93
CA GLY A 152 9.94 -17.93 4.67
C GLY A 152 11.10 -18.18 5.64
N TYR A 153 11.15 -17.49 6.79
CA TYR A 153 12.12 -17.79 7.85
C TYR A 153 11.67 -18.99 8.69
N ASP A 154 12.63 -19.82 9.13
CA ASP A 154 12.37 -21.01 9.96
C ASP A 154 12.65 -20.72 11.44
N VAL A 155 11.98 -19.69 11.95
CA VAL A 155 12.18 -19.22 13.32
C VAL A 155 11.43 -20.10 14.31
N LYS A 156 12.20 -20.79 15.18
CA LYS A 156 11.64 -21.63 16.24
C LYS A 156 11.00 -20.79 17.35
N GLU A 157 9.94 -21.32 17.96
CA GLU A 157 9.18 -20.65 19.01
C GLU A 157 10.03 -20.33 20.26
N ASN A 158 10.99 -21.19 20.61
CA ASN A 158 11.91 -20.95 21.73
C ASN A 158 12.80 -19.73 21.49
N LEU A 159 13.22 -19.49 20.24
CA LEU A 159 13.99 -18.30 19.86
C LEU A 159 13.16 -17.02 20.01
N ILE A 160 11.91 -17.04 19.55
CA ILE A 160 10.97 -15.91 19.74
C ILE A 160 10.73 -15.64 21.22
N ARG A 161 10.53 -16.68 22.03
CA ARG A 161 10.36 -16.57 23.50
C ARG A 161 11.60 -15.99 24.18
N ALA A 162 12.80 -16.44 23.80
CA ALA A 162 14.05 -15.92 24.34
C ALA A 162 14.21 -14.42 24.04
N VAL A 163 14.01 -14.01 22.79
CA VAL A 163 14.08 -12.59 22.38
C VAL A 163 13.00 -11.76 23.08
N ALA A 164 11.76 -12.26 23.19
CA ALA A 164 10.69 -11.60 23.93
C ALA A 164 11.01 -11.39 25.42
N GLY A 165 11.72 -12.36 26.03
CA GLY A 165 12.18 -12.32 27.42
C GLY A 165 13.41 -11.45 27.68
N GLY A 166 14.03 -10.89 26.63
CA GLY A 166 15.24 -10.08 26.73
C GLY A 166 16.56 -10.86 26.65
N GLU A 167 16.51 -12.14 26.27
CA GLU A 167 17.68 -13.00 26.03
C GLU A 167 18.20 -12.84 24.58
N TRP A 168 18.46 -11.60 24.17
CA TRP A 168 18.85 -11.17 22.83
C TRP A 168 20.36 -11.22 22.51
N GLU A 169 21.18 -11.91 23.31
CA GLU A 169 22.62 -11.98 23.06
C GLU A 169 22.91 -12.88 21.83
N TYR A 170 23.25 -12.24 20.71
CA TYR A 170 23.39 -12.89 19.40
C TYR A 170 24.30 -14.12 19.43
N GLY A 171 25.50 -14.02 20.04
CA GLY A 171 26.47 -15.11 20.06
C GLY A 171 26.01 -16.33 20.85
N THR A 172 25.16 -16.16 21.85
CA THR A 172 24.55 -17.26 22.60
C THR A 172 23.42 -17.90 21.82
N LEU A 173 22.53 -17.12 21.21
CA LEU A 173 21.41 -17.64 20.42
C LEU A 173 21.89 -18.42 19.19
N CYS A 174 22.95 -17.96 18.53
CA CYS A 174 23.54 -18.65 17.36
C CYS A 174 24.17 -20.03 17.68
N LYS A 175 24.23 -20.44 18.96
CA LYS A 175 24.61 -21.82 19.33
C LYS A 175 23.48 -22.81 19.10
N GLU A 176 22.24 -22.35 19.03
CA GLU A 176 21.03 -23.18 19.02
C GLU A 176 20.12 -22.92 17.80
N ALA A 177 20.39 -21.86 17.03
CA ALA A 177 19.65 -21.47 15.83
C ALA A 177 20.58 -20.87 14.76
N GLU A 178 20.09 -20.82 13.52
CA GLU A 178 20.82 -20.23 12.40
C GLU A 178 21.00 -18.72 12.58
N GLU A 179 22.15 -18.19 12.17
CA GLU A 179 22.52 -16.78 12.31
C GLU A 179 21.48 -15.82 11.71
N THR A 180 20.92 -16.17 10.55
CA THR A 180 19.89 -15.38 9.88
C THR A 180 18.58 -15.35 10.67
N ASP A 181 18.16 -16.48 11.23
CA ASP A 181 16.93 -16.58 12.03
C ASP A 181 17.06 -15.79 13.34
N VAL A 182 18.25 -15.83 13.97
CA VAL A 182 18.54 -15.01 15.15
C VAL A 182 18.49 -13.52 14.80
N ALA A 183 19.19 -13.10 13.74
CA ALA A 183 19.24 -11.70 13.32
C ALA A 183 17.85 -11.15 12.99
N VAL A 184 17.05 -11.88 12.19
CA VAL A 184 15.71 -11.41 11.80
C VAL A 184 14.75 -11.38 12.98
N THR A 185 14.86 -12.32 13.93
CA THR A 185 14.00 -12.32 15.14
C THR A 185 14.30 -11.13 16.04
N ILE A 186 15.59 -10.83 16.27
CA ILE A 186 16.01 -9.64 17.02
C ILE A 186 15.53 -8.37 16.30
N GLY A 187 15.74 -8.28 14.98
CA GLY A 187 15.32 -7.13 14.18
C GLY A 187 13.81 -6.92 14.20
N TYR A 188 13.04 -8.00 14.10
CA TYR A 188 11.57 -7.95 14.19
C TYR A 188 11.13 -7.44 15.55
N HIS A 189 11.75 -7.91 16.63
CA HIS A 189 11.50 -7.39 17.97
C HIS A 189 11.80 -5.90 18.08
N GLU A 190 12.95 -5.43 17.57
CA GLU A 190 13.30 -4.00 17.60
C GLU A 190 12.31 -3.14 16.81
N ALA A 191 11.90 -3.58 15.61
CA ALA A 191 10.92 -2.90 14.79
C ALA A 191 9.53 -2.86 15.48
N PHE A 192 9.08 -3.99 16.04
CA PHE A 192 7.82 -4.10 16.76
C PHE A 192 7.76 -3.15 17.97
N ARG A 193 8.86 -3.05 18.73
CA ARG A 193 8.98 -2.10 19.86
C ARG A 193 8.96 -0.64 19.42
N GLN A 194 9.53 -0.34 18.26
CA GLN A 194 9.43 1.00 17.70
C GLN A 194 8.02 1.33 17.24
N VAL A 195 7.32 0.39 16.61
CA VAL A 195 5.91 0.54 16.24
C VAL A 195 5.06 0.79 17.49
N GLN A 196 5.31 0.05 18.59
CA GLN A 196 4.64 0.26 19.87
C GLN A 196 4.85 1.70 20.37
N THR A 197 6.09 2.19 20.36
CA THR A 197 6.42 3.57 20.74
C THR A 197 5.69 4.59 19.86
N ASP A 198 5.76 4.44 18.54
CA ASP A 198 5.17 5.38 17.59
C ASP A 198 3.63 5.42 17.68
N ILE A 199 2.98 4.27 17.93
CA ILE A 199 1.53 4.21 18.18
C ILE A 199 1.20 4.99 19.46
N LEU A 200 1.91 4.73 20.56
CA LEU A 200 1.66 5.42 21.83
C LEU A 200 1.85 6.94 21.69
N ASP A 201 2.92 7.37 21.02
CA ASP A 201 3.18 8.78 20.74
C ASP A 201 2.05 9.43 19.92
N SER A 202 1.50 8.70 18.93
CA SER A 202 0.36 9.17 18.14
C SER A 202 -0.92 9.36 18.96
N MET A 203 -1.04 8.69 20.11
CA MET A 203 -2.19 8.78 21.01
C MET A 203 -2.03 9.83 22.10
N THR A 204 -0.79 10.20 22.48
CA THR A 204 -0.52 11.06 23.64
C THR A 204 -0.06 12.48 23.30
N GLY A 205 -0.32 12.95 22.07
CA GLY A 205 -0.04 14.32 21.65
C GLY A 205 0.98 14.48 20.52
N GLY A 206 1.45 13.38 19.94
CA GLY A 206 2.19 13.36 18.68
C GLY A 206 1.28 13.60 17.46
N ARG A 207 1.83 13.39 16.26
CA ARG A 207 1.03 13.38 15.03
C ARG A 207 0.10 12.17 15.05
N GLY A 208 -1.13 12.35 14.55
CA GLY A 208 -2.14 11.31 14.55
C GLY A 208 -1.72 10.04 13.77
N PRO A 209 -2.43 8.92 13.96
CA PRO A 209 -2.10 7.62 13.36
C PRO A 209 -1.96 7.66 11.84
N GLU A 210 -2.68 8.55 11.16
CA GLU A 210 -2.59 8.79 9.72
C GLU A 210 -1.17 9.18 9.25
N HIS A 211 -0.31 9.67 10.15
CA HIS A 211 1.09 10.03 9.87
C HIS A 211 2.11 8.89 10.08
N LEU A 212 1.70 7.74 10.62
CA LEU A 212 2.64 6.64 10.94
C LEU A 212 3.34 6.05 9.70
N HIS A 213 2.81 6.27 8.50
CA HIS A 213 3.45 5.83 7.26
C HIS A 213 4.82 6.49 7.02
N HIS A 214 5.10 7.66 7.61
CA HIS A 214 6.42 8.30 7.56
C HIS A 214 7.48 7.54 8.37
N ARG A 215 7.06 6.63 9.27
CA ARG A 215 7.96 5.86 10.15
C ARG A 215 8.40 4.53 9.54
N ILE A 216 7.86 4.14 8.40
CA ILE A 216 8.10 2.83 7.77
C ILE A 216 9.60 2.58 7.50
N LEU A 217 10.34 3.60 7.03
CA LEU A 217 11.78 3.45 6.79
C LEU A 217 12.56 3.30 8.12
N ASP A 218 12.14 3.98 9.19
CA ASP A 218 12.75 3.81 10.52
C ASP A 218 12.45 2.42 11.10
N TRP A 219 11.27 1.87 10.83
CA TRP A 219 10.93 0.50 11.21
C TRP A 219 11.75 -0.53 10.43
N HIS A 220 11.92 -0.30 9.13
CA HIS A 220 12.76 -1.13 8.27
C HIS A 220 14.23 -1.08 8.69
N GLU A 221 14.74 0.09 9.08
CA GLU A 221 16.09 0.23 9.62
C GLU A 221 16.31 -0.69 10.83
N ARG A 222 15.37 -0.69 11.79
CA ARG A 222 15.44 -1.56 12.97
C ARG A 222 15.35 -3.04 12.63
N LEU A 223 14.49 -3.39 11.67
CA LEU A 223 14.36 -4.75 11.19
C LEU A 223 15.69 -5.28 10.60
N MET A 224 16.34 -4.46 9.79
CA MET A 224 17.51 -4.88 9.02
C MET A 224 18.83 -4.71 9.75
N LYS A 225 18.89 -3.87 10.79
CA LYS A 225 20.14 -3.53 11.48
C LYS A 225 20.87 -4.76 12.04
N PRO A 226 20.23 -5.76 12.68
CA PRO A 226 20.94 -6.97 13.09
C PRO A 226 21.51 -7.76 11.91
N LEU A 227 20.75 -7.86 10.80
CA LEU A 227 21.25 -8.50 9.58
C LEU A 227 22.47 -7.74 9.01
N GLU A 228 22.45 -6.42 8.99
CA GLU A 228 23.57 -5.58 8.54
C GLU A 228 24.81 -5.76 9.42
N GLN A 229 24.64 -5.73 10.75
CA GLN A 229 25.73 -5.88 11.72
C GLN A 229 26.49 -7.20 11.57
N HIS A 230 25.79 -8.24 11.11
CA HIS A 230 26.35 -9.57 10.89
C HIS A 230 26.64 -9.90 9.42
N GLY A 231 26.49 -8.92 8.50
CA GLY A 231 26.81 -9.09 7.08
C GLY A 231 25.84 -9.99 6.31
N LEU A 232 24.59 -10.11 6.78
CA LEU A 232 23.52 -10.98 6.28
C LEU A 232 22.45 -10.22 5.47
N ASN A 233 22.61 -8.91 5.24
CA ASN A 233 21.59 -8.05 4.63
C ASN A 233 21.66 -7.97 3.09
N ASP A 234 22.45 -8.80 2.43
CA ASP A 234 22.64 -8.84 0.97
C ASP A 234 22.89 -7.44 0.33
N GLY A 235 23.55 -6.52 1.06
CA GLY A 235 23.86 -5.17 0.59
C GLY A 235 22.67 -4.21 0.50
N GLU A 236 21.57 -4.48 1.22
CA GLU A 236 20.48 -3.52 1.38
C GLU A 236 20.89 -2.29 2.19
N ILE A 237 20.34 -1.13 1.84
CA ILE A 237 20.50 0.12 2.60
C ILE A 237 19.21 0.32 3.41
N PRO A 238 19.21 0.12 4.74
CA PRO A 238 17.97 0.04 5.51
C PRO A 238 17.15 1.33 5.64
N HIS A 239 17.73 2.50 5.35
CA HIS A 239 17.12 3.81 5.60
C HIS A 239 16.75 4.57 4.32
N ASP A 240 16.69 3.89 3.18
CA ASP A 240 16.36 4.51 1.90
C ASP A 240 15.43 3.61 1.06
N TYR A 241 14.77 4.19 0.08
CA TYR A 241 14.05 3.42 -0.92
C TYR A 241 15.02 2.61 -1.78
N ARG A 242 14.55 1.45 -2.24
CA ARG A 242 15.35 0.60 -3.12
C ARG A 242 15.79 1.37 -4.37
N GLN A 243 17.04 1.17 -4.74
CA GLN A 243 17.65 1.72 -5.96
C GLN A 243 17.72 0.68 -7.08
N CYS A 244 16.95 -0.40 -6.95
CA CYS A 244 16.91 -1.53 -7.88
C CYS A 244 15.47 -2.00 -8.12
N GLU A 245 15.29 -2.80 -9.16
CA GLU A 245 14.02 -3.46 -9.44
C GLU A 245 13.60 -4.38 -8.29
N GLY A 246 12.32 -4.32 -7.94
CA GLY A 246 11.70 -5.23 -6.98
C GLY A 246 10.93 -6.31 -7.72
N PHE A 247 10.91 -7.52 -7.16
CA PHE A 247 10.11 -8.63 -7.67
C PHE A 247 9.41 -9.31 -6.51
N ILE A 248 8.25 -9.90 -6.81
CA ILE A 248 7.49 -10.72 -5.87
C ILE A 248 7.44 -12.11 -6.46
N ARG A 249 7.94 -13.10 -5.72
CA ARG A 249 7.96 -14.48 -6.19
C ARG A 249 6.51 -14.96 -6.38
N GLY A 250 6.19 -15.45 -7.59
CA GLY A 250 4.87 -16.02 -7.89
C GLY A 250 3.78 -15.01 -8.25
N SER A 251 4.13 -13.74 -8.39
CA SER A 251 3.21 -12.64 -8.74
C SER A 251 3.33 -12.27 -10.22
N GLU A 252 2.20 -11.99 -10.87
CA GLU A 252 2.16 -11.34 -12.19
C GLU A 252 2.36 -9.82 -12.08
N HIS A 253 2.12 -9.25 -10.90
CA HIS A 253 2.39 -7.84 -10.63
C HIS A 253 3.89 -7.55 -10.54
N ILE A 254 4.32 -6.52 -11.26
CA ILE A 254 5.66 -5.95 -11.19
C ILE A 254 5.58 -4.69 -10.31
N PRO A 255 6.30 -4.64 -9.17
CA PRO A 255 6.34 -3.47 -8.31
C PRO A 255 6.72 -2.19 -9.06
N VAL A 256 6.36 -1.05 -8.47
CA VAL A 256 6.62 0.27 -9.04
C VAL A 256 8.10 0.42 -9.42
N TRP A 257 8.42 0.93 -10.61
CA TRP A 257 9.81 1.14 -10.98
C TRP A 257 10.54 2.00 -9.94
N TRP A 258 11.77 1.65 -9.56
CA TRP A 258 12.44 2.24 -8.39
C TRP A 258 12.55 3.78 -8.45
N ILE A 259 12.78 4.35 -9.64
CA ILE A 259 12.81 5.82 -9.85
C ILE A 259 11.49 6.51 -9.49
N ASN A 260 10.39 5.75 -9.53
CA ASN A 260 9.03 6.21 -9.32
C ASN A 260 8.53 5.95 -7.88
N VAL A 261 9.28 5.17 -7.08
CA VAL A 261 8.90 4.85 -5.69
C VAL A 261 8.70 6.13 -4.84
N PRO A 262 9.59 7.14 -4.86
CA PRO A 262 9.38 8.35 -4.07
C PRO A 262 8.06 9.06 -4.39
N PHE A 263 7.69 9.15 -5.67
CA PHE A 263 6.45 9.77 -6.11
C PHE A 263 5.22 8.94 -5.72
N ALA A 264 5.31 7.61 -5.80
CA ALA A 264 4.24 6.72 -5.38
C ALA A 264 4.00 6.81 -3.86
N MET A 265 5.07 6.79 -3.06
CA MET A 265 5.00 6.92 -1.60
C MET A 265 4.48 8.29 -1.17
N MET A 266 4.86 9.36 -1.89
CA MET A 266 4.31 10.71 -1.64
C MET A 266 2.80 10.78 -1.93
N ALA A 267 2.34 10.15 -3.02
CA ALA A 267 0.91 10.07 -3.33
C ALA A 267 0.15 9.27 -2.28
N LEU A 268 0.69 8.11 -1.87
CA LEU A 268 0.13 7.28 -0.80
C LEU A 268 0.05 8.06 0.53
N SER A 269 1.13 8.76 0.89
CA SER A 269 1.18 9.62 2.09
C SER A 269 0.02 10.61 2.15
N GLY A 270 -0.22 11.34 1.06
CA GLY A 270 -1.33 12.28 0.98
C GLY A 270 -2.71 11.60 1.12
N LEU A 271 -2.89 10.41 0.54
CA LEU A 271 -4.14 9.65 0.64
C LEU A 271 -4.39 9.14 2.07
N LEU A 272 -3.35 8.64 2.74
CA LEU A 272 -3.43 8.15 4.12
C LEU A 272 -3.77 9.28 5.10
N ILE A 273 -3.18 10.46 4.92
CA ILE A 273 -3.45 11.65 5.76
C ILE A 273 -4.90 12.14 5.58
N GLN A 274 -5.47 12.01 4.38
CA GLN A 274 -6.84 12.46 4.08
C GLN A 274 -7.92 11.43 4.44
N GLU A 275 -7.54 10.18 4.75
CA GLU A 275 -8.50 9.12 5.03
C GLU A 275 -8.87 9.10 6.51
N ASP A 276 -10.11 9.40 6.83
CA ASP A 276 -10.60 9.38 8.22
C ASP A 276 -10.80 7.95 8.76
N ASN A 277 -11.14 6.98 7.90
CA ASN A 277 -11.45 5.63 8.34
C ASN A 277 -10.18 4.78 8.57
N ALA A 278 -9.92 4.45 9.84
CA ALA A 278 -8.75 3.66 10.24
C ALA A 278 -8.69 2.25 9.61
N PHE A 279 -9.84 1.60 9.39
CA PHE A 279 -9.87 0.30 8.70
C PHE A 279 -9.48 0.45 7.22
N VAL A 280 -9.95 1.52 6.57
CA VAL A 280 -9.53 1.84 5.20
C VAL A 280 -8.03 2.15 5.14
N ARG A 281 -7.50 2.94 6.08
CA ARG A 281 -6.05 3.20 6.18
C ARG A 281 -5.28 1.89 6.36
N ALA A 282 -5.74 1.00 7.23
CA ALA A 282 -5.09 -0.28 7.46
C ALA A 282 -5.01 -1.15 6.20
N VAL A 283 -6.16 -1.41 5.55
CA VAL A 283 -6.26 -2.31 4.39
C VAL A 283 -5.57 -1.71 3.17
N LEU A 284 -5.87 -0.45 2.83
CA LEU A 284 -5.28 0.16 1.63
C LEU A 284 -3.81 0.52 1.86
N GLY A 285 -3.41 0.92 3.06
CA GLY A 285 -2.01 1.17 3.35
C GLY A 285 -1.16 -0.10 3.25
N LEU A 286 -1.61 -1.21 3.86
CA LEU A 286 -1.02 -2.54 3.65
C LEU A 286 -0.85 -2.85 2.16
N PHE A 287 -1.96 -2.78 1.41
CA PHE A 287 -1.98 -3.11 -0.01
C PHE A 287 -1.04 -2.22 -0.82
N PHE A 288 -1.08 -0.90 -0.64
CA PHE A 288 -0.25 0.01 -1.44
C PHE A 288 1.22 -0.07 -1.07
N ILE A 289 1.54 -0.32 0.20
CA ILE A 289 2.91 -0.62 0.61
C ILE A 289 3.43 -1.86 -0.14
N ASP A 290 2.66 -2.95 -0.16
CA ASP A 290 3.02 -4.16 -0.89
C ASP A 290 3.08 -3.93 -2.40
N TYR A 291 2.11 -3.21 -2.97
CA TYR A 291 2.06 -2.90 -4.40
C TYR A 291 3.25 -2.04 -4.86
N ILE A 292 3.63 -1.02 -4.07
CA ILE A 292 4.75 -0.12 -4.36
C ILE A 292 6.09 -0.81 -4.09
N ARG A 293 6.18 -1.55 -2.98
CA ARG A 293 7.38 -2.20 -2.46
C ARG A 293 8.55 -1.23 -2.34
N PRO A 294 8.51 -0.32 -1.34
CA PRO A 294 9.48 0.77 -1.26
C PRO A 294 10.91 0.31 -0.96
N VAL A 295 11.09 -0.86 -0.33
CA VAL A 295 12.39 -1.45 0.01
C VAL A 295 12.51 -2.85 -0.61
N ARG A 296 13.69 -3.48 -0.55
CA ARG A 296 13.93 -4.77 -1.21
C ARG A 296 13.48 -5.93 -0.32
N THR A 297 13.79 -5.89 0.97
CA THR A 297 13.51 -6.98 1.92
C THR A 297 12.50 -6.53 2.99
N GLY A 298 11.70 -7.47 3.50
CA GLY A 298 10.79 -7.20 4.61
C GLY A 298 9.55 -6.38 4.25
N SER A 299 9.21 -6.23 2.95
CA SER A 299 8.00 -5.52 2.51
C SER A 299 6.70 -6.04 3.09
N GLY A 300 6.53 -7.36 3.18
CA GLY A 300 5.36 -7.92 3.84
C GLY A 300 5.34 -7.60 5.35
N LEU A 301 6.49 -7.66 6.02
CA LEU A 301 6.61 -7.43 7.46
C LEU A 301 6.14 -6.03 7.86
N PHE A 302 6.71 -4.98 7.28
CA PHE A 302 6.30 -3.62 7.67
C PHE A 302 4.93 -3.24 7.12
N ALA A 303 4.45 -3.85 6.03
CA ALA A 303 3.09 -3.64 5.57
C ALA A 303 2.07 -4.17 6.60
N ARG A 304 2.35 -5.35 7.21
CA ARG A 304 1.55 -5.91 8.32
C ARG A 304 1.68 -5.09 9.60
N LEU A 305 2.89 -4.63 9.97
CA LEU A 305 3.07 -3.72 11.11
C LEU A 305 2.33 -2.40 10.91
N TYR A 306 2.38 -1.83 9.69
CA TYR A 306 1.63 -0.62 9.34
C TYR A 306 0.12 -0.87 9.46
N MET A 307 -0.39 -1.95 8.87
CA MET A 307 -1.81 -2.35 8.98
C MET A 307 -2.25 -2.36 10.44
N ASN A 308 -1.51 -3.09 11.28
CA ASN A 308 -1.83 -3.25 12.69
C ASN A 308 -1.71 -1.95 13.48
N SER A 309 -0.78 -1.05 13.11
CA SER A 309 -0.71 0.28 13.71
C SER A 309 -1.98 1.10 13.48
N GLN A 310 -2.56 1.03 12.26
CA GLN A 310 -3.80 1.72 11.93
C GLN A 310 -5.02 1.07 12.59
N LEU A 311 -5.07 -0.27 12.63
CA LEU A 311 -6.12 -1.00 13.33
C LEU A 311 -6.12 -0.65 14.82
N LEU A 312 -4.99 -0.81 15.50
CA LEU A 312 -4.91 -0.60 16.94
C LEU A 312 -5.23 0.85 17.32
N ALA A 313 -4.65 1.83 16.61
CA ALA A 313 -4.95 3.24 16.85
C ALA A 313 -6.40 3.63 16.48
N GLY A 314 -7.05 2.88 15.59
CA GLY A 314 -8.45 3.03 15.21
C GLY A 314 -9.46 2.39 16.17
N GLY A 315 -8.99 1.73 17.23
CA GLY A 315 -9.85 1.03 18.19
C GLY A 315 -10.17 -0.43 17.82
N TYR A 316 -9.47 -0.98 16.82
CA TYR A 316 -9.53 -2.37 16.40
C TYR A 316 -8.43 -3.18 17.14
N PRO A 317 -8.50 -4.52 17.17
CA PRO A 317 -7.48 -5.34 17.78
C PRO A 317 -6.29 -5.51 16.83
N TRP A 318 -5.12 -5.73 17.42
CA TRP A 318 -3.98 -6.21 16.66
C TRP A 318 -4.33 -7.54 16.00
N THR A 319 -4.18 -7.61 14.69
CA THR A 319 -4.66 -8.70 13.85
C THR A 319 -3.48 -9.54 13.37
N VAL A 320 -3.42 -10.78 13.86
CA VAL A 320 -2.45 -11.79 13.40
C VAL A 320 -3.13 -12.64 12.33
N ILE A 321 -2.53 -12.71 11.15
CA ILE A 321 -2.92 -13.65 10.12
C ILE A 321 -2.14 -14.94 10.39
N PRO A 322 -2.78 -16.07 10.70
CA PRO A 322 -2.07 -17.31 11.02
C PRO A 322 -1.25 -17.84 9.82
N ALA A 323 -0.15 -18.54 10.10
CA ALA A 323 0.73 -19.09 9.05
C ALA A 323 0.02 -20.07 8.10
N ASN A 324 -0.98 -20.82 8.58
CA ASN A 324 -1.78 -21.72 7.74
C ASN A 324 -2.73 -20.99 6.76
N GLU A 325 -3.00 -19.69 6.98
CA GLU A 325 -3.77 -18.83 6.08
C GLU A 325 -2.87 -18.00 5.13
N ALA A 326 -1.54 -18.09 5.27
CA ALA A 326 -0.57 -17.30 4.50
C ALA A 326 -0.81 -17.36 2.98
N ARG A 327 -1.06 -18.57 2.46
CA ARG A 327 -1.35 -18.77 1.04
C ARG A 327 -2.61 -18.04 0.59
N ALA A 328 -3.70 -18.20 1.34
CA ALA A 328 -4.97 -17.58 1.00
C ALA A 328 -4.90 -16.05 1.14
N PHE A 329 -4.10 -15.54 2.09
CA PHE A 329 -3.81 -14.12 2.22
C PHE A 329 -3.02 -13.59 1.01
N GLU A 330 -1.95 -14.29 0.59
CA GLU A 330 -1.16 -13.92 -0.58
C GLU A 330 -1.99 -13.96 -1.88
N GLU A 331 -2.86 -14.97 -2.05
CA GLU A 331 -3.80 -15.05 -3.18
C GLU A 331 -4.73 -13.84 -3.23
N SER A 332 -5.16 -13.31 -2.08
CA SER A 332 -5.99 -12.09 -2.00
C SER A 332 -5.21 -10.82 -2.36
N LEU A 333 -3.93 -10.72 -1.95
CA LEU A 333 -3.03 -9.64 -2.36
C LEU A 333 -2.77 -9.68 -3.86
N GLU A 334 -2.52 -10.87 -4.42
CA GLU A 334 -2.25 -11.05 -5.84
C GLU A 334 -3.46 -10.67 -6.69
N LYS A 335 -4.65 -11.14 -6.30
CA LYS A 335 -5.89 -10.73 -6.96
C LYS A 335 -6.07 -9.22 -6.94
N ALA A 336 -5.81 -8.56 -5.81
CA ALA A 336 -5.90 -7.11 -5.69
C ALA A 336 -4.86 -6.39 -6.57
N ARG A 337 -3.63 -6.90 -6.64
CA ARG A 337 -2.54 -6.33 -7.46
C ARG A 337 -2.85 -6.42 -8.96
N VAL A 338 -3.30 -7.57 -9.43
CA VAL A 338 -3.49 -7.86 -10.86
C VAL A 338 -4.81 -7.32 -11.41
N THR A 339 -5.91 -7.50 -10.66
CA THR A 339 -7.27 -7.19 -11.16
C THR A 339 -7.84 -5.89 -10.58
N GLY A 340 -7.25 -5.40 -9.49
CA GLY A 340 -7.79 -4.30 -8.71
C GLY A 340 -8.97 -4.68 -7.81
N GLU A 341 -9.28 -5.96 -7.65
CA GLU A 341 -10.32 -6.46 -6.73
C GLU A 341 -9.78 -6.62 -5.30
N ILE A 342 -10.02 -5.60 -4.46
CA ILE A 342 -9.50 -5.52 -3.09
C ILE A 342 -10.39 -6.23 -2.05
N SER A 343 -11.62 -6.60 -2.40
CA SER A 343 -12.63 -7.07 -1.45
C SER A 343 -12.21 -8.32 -0.67
N ASP A 344 -11.55 -9.28 -1.32
CA ASP A 344 -11.12 -10.51 -0.65
C ASP A 344 -10.06 -10.25 0.42
N LEU A 345 -9.13 -9.32 0.17
CA LEU A 345 -8.14 -8.87 1.15
C LEU A 345 -8.82 -8.17 2.33
N ALA A 346 -9.72 -7.22 2.04
CA ALA A 346 -10.46 -6.48 3.06
C ALA A 346 -11.27 -7.42 3.95
N ARG A 347 -11.98 -8.38 3.35
CA ARG A 347 -12.78 -9.39 4.07
C ARG A 347 -11.93 -10.29 4.96
N LYS A 348 -10.76 -10.72 4.49
CA LYS A 348 -9.83 -11.52 5.31
C LYS A 348 -9.33 -10.74 6.53
N ILE A 349 -8.91 -9.49 6.33
CA ILE A 349 -8.44 -8.63 7.44
C ILE A 349 -9.59 -8.38 8.43
N ALA A 350 -10.79 -8.08 7.94
CA ALA A 350 -11.99 -7.96 8.75
C ALA A 350 -12.27 -9.23 9.58
N TRP A 351 -12.26 -10.40 8.93
CA TRP A 351 -12.51 -11.68 9.58
C TRP A 351 -11.48 -11.99 10.67
N HIS A 352 -10.19 -11.85 10.39
CA HIS A 352 -9.16 -12.09 11.40
C HIS A 352 -9.26 -11.10 12.55
N SER A 353 -9.48 -9.82 12.24
CA SER A 353 -9.60 -8.77 13.25
C SER A 353 -10.80 -8.99 14.17
N LEU A 354 -11.95 -9.45 13.67
CA LEU A 354 -13.08 -9.84 14.51
C LEU A 354 -12.78 -11.05 15.39
N ASN A 355 -12.10 -12.07 14.86
CA ASN A 355 -11.78 -13.27 15.63
C ASN A 355 -10.66 -13.04 16.66
N SER A 356 -9.81 -12.02 16.46
CA SER A 356 -8.88 -11.53 17.49
C SER A 356 -9.57 -10.89 18.70
N PHE A 357 -10.85 -10.48 18.60
CA PHE A 357 -11.66 -10.08 19.77
C PHE A 357 -12.18 -11.27 20.59
N VAL A 358 -12.38 -12.43 19.95
CA VAL A 358 -13.15 -13.55 20.50
C VAL A 358 -12.27 -14.67 21.03
N ALA A 359 -11.03 -14.82 20.53
CA ALA A 359 -10.19 -15.94 20.93
C ALA A 359 -9.81 -15.90 22.42
N PRO A 360 -10.23 -16.89 23.23
CA PRO A 360 -9.49 -17.24 24.43
C PRO A 360 -8.12 -17.74 23.98
N LYS A 361 -7.08 -17.52 24.79
CA LYS A 361 -5.79 -18.18 24.60
C LYS A 361 -6.06 -19.67 24.45
N LEU A 362 -5.82 -20.24 23.27
CA LEU A 362 -5.71 -21.69 23.10
C LEU A 362 -4.40 -22.09 23.80
N ASN A 363 -4.41 -22.05 25.12
CA ASN A 363 -3.42 -22.76 25.91
C ASN A 363 -3.68 -24.24 25.67
N GLY A 364 -2.62 -24.95 25.27
CA GLY A 364 -2.66 -26.36 24.97
C GLY A 364 -3.30 -27.16 26.10
N GLU A 365 -4.42 -27.78 25.77
CA GLU A 365 -4.79 -29.07 26.34
C GLU A 365 -4.93 -30.00 25.14
N ASP A 366 -3.92 -30.85 24.96
CA ASP A 366 -4.09 -32.10 24.24
C ASP A 366 -5.31 -32.81 24.84
N PRO A 367 -6.25 -33.33 24.04
CA PRO A 367 -7.19 -34.32 24.55
C PRO A 367 -6.42 -35.63 24.74
N GLU A 368 -5.70 -35.73 25.86
CA GLU A 368 -5.35 -37.02 26.41
C GLU A 368 -6.64 -37.77 26.77
N GLN A 369 -6.81 -38.89 26.07
CA GLN A 369 -7.26 -40.19 26.58
C GLN A 369 -8.23 -40.17 27.77
N ASP A 370 -9.49 -40.49 27.48
CA ASP A 370 -10.20 -41.63 28.10
C ASP A 370 -11.37 -42.09 27.22
#